data_AF-A0A133UQZ3-F1
#
_entry.id   AF-A0A133UQZ3-F1
#
_cell.length_a   1.000
_cell.length_b   1.000
_cell.length_c   1.000
_cell.angle_alpha   90.00
_cell.angle_beta   90.00
_cell.angle_gamma   90.00
#
_symmetry.space_group_name_H-M   'P 1'
#
loop_
_entity.id
_entity.type
_entity.pdbx_description
1 polymer ?
#
loop_
_entity_poly.entity_id
_entity_poly.type
_entity_poly.pdbx_seq_one_letter_code
_entity_poly.pdbx_strand_id
1 'polypeptide(L)'
;MYASLKPYEVNHIRTSLGRCSAQDLADELGRAKETVNRKIREIRANQRIENISQYAKEKKSREKRKLKRVKYKFKRKFKGGM
;
A
#
# COMPACT_ATOMS: atom_id res chain seq x y z
N MET A 1 -1.41 27.99 11.06
CA MET A 1 -0.54 26.95 10.44
C MET A 1 -0.53 25.74 11.34
N TYR A 2 -0.94 24.55 10.87
CA TYR A 2 -0.81 23.32 11.67
C TYR A 2 0.65 22.89 11.69
N ALA A 3 1.20 22.68 12.89
CA ALA A 3 2.57 22.21 13.05
C ALA A 3 2.74 20.86 12.35
N SER A 4 3.79 20.74 11.53
CA SER A 4 4.14 19.48 10.89
C SER A 4 4.51 18.44 11.93
N LEU A 5 4.02 17.21 11.75
CA LEU A 5 4.41 16.07 12.58
C LEU A 5 5.83 15.65 12.22
N LYS A 6 6.66 15.43 13.23
CA LYS A 6 8.01 14.92 13.08
C LYS A 6 7.98 13.46 12.61
N PRO A 7 9.04 12.96 11.96
CA PRO A 7 9.06 11.59 11.43
C PRO A 7 8.77 10.50 12.48
N TYR A 8 9.27 10.66 13.70
CA TYR A 8 9.01 9.69 14.78
C TYR A 8 7.54 9.68 15.22
N GLU A 9 6.87 10.84 15.24
CA GLU A 9 5.45 10.94 15.57
C GLU A 9 4.61 10.21 14.51
N VAL A 10 4.97 10.38 13.23
CA VAL A 10 4.32 9.68 12.11
C VAL A 10 4.53 8.16 12.20
N ASN A 11 5.74 7.72 12.56
CA ASN A 11 6.02 6.29 12.76
C ASN A 11 5.21 5.71 13.92
N HIS A 12 5.11 6.43 15.04
CA HIS A 12 4.29 6.02 16.18
C HIS A 12 2.81 5.89 15.80
N ILE A 13 2.27 6.88 15.09
CA ILE A 13 0.90 6.81 14.56
C ILE A 13 0.75 5.58 13.64
N ARG A 14 1.72 5.30 12.76
CA ARG A 14 1.69 4.12 11.87
C ARG A 14 1.64 2.79 12.62
N THR A 15 2.45 2.63 13.67
CA THR A 15 2.54 1.37 14.43
C THR A 15 1.33 1.16 15.35
N SER A 16 0.74 2.25 15.85
CA SER A 16 -0.31 2.21 16.87
C SER A 16 -1.73 2.37 16.32
N LEU A 17 -1.86 2.68 15.02
CA LEU A 17 -3.11 2.96 14.29
C LEU A 17 -4.22 1.88 14.40
N GLY A 18 -3.85 0.65 14.78
CA GLY A 18 -4.79 -0.46 14.98
C GLY A 18 -5.11 -0.79 16.44
N ARG A 19 -4.48 -0.10 17.40
CA ARG A 19 -4.59 -0.39 18.85
C ARG A 19 -5.05 0.82 19.66
N CYS A 20 -4.67 2.03 19.25
CA CYS A 20 -4.97 3.26 19.96
C CYS A 20 -6.00 4.10 19.20
N SER A 21 -6.84 4.84 19.92
CA SER A 21 -7.71 5.83 19.31
C SER A 21 -6.90 7.07 18.89
N ALA A 22 -7.48 7.91 18.03
CA ALA A 22 -6.85 9.16 17.65
C ALA A 22 -6.71 10.14 18.83
N GLN A 23 -7.50 9.96 19.89
CA GLN A 23 -7.39 10.76 21.11
C GLN A 23 -6.17 10.32 21.92
N ASP A 24 -6.03 9.02 22.17
CA ASP A 24 -4.88 8.49 22.93
C ASP A 24 -3.55 8.86 22.26
N LEU A 25 -3.49 8.75 20.93
CA LEU A 25 -2.31 9.16 20.15
C LEU A 25 -2.05 10.67 20.22
N ALA A 26 -3.10 11.48 20.34
CA ALA A 26 -2.95 12.92 20.47
C ALA A 26 -2.42 13.30 21.87
N ASP A 27 -2.93 12.63 22.90
CA ASP A 27 -2.51 12.83 24.28
C ASP A 27 -1.06 12.38 24.49
N GLU A 28 -0.66 11.21 23.96
CA GLU A 28 0.72 10.71 24.00
C GLU A 28 1.72 11.61 23.27
N LEU A 29 1.31 12.17 22.13
CA LEU A 29 2.18 13.02 21.31
C LEU A 29 2.15 14.49 21.73
N GLY A 30 1.29 14.89 22.67
CA GLY A 30 1.07 16.28 23.03
C GLY A 30 0.59 17.12 21.83
N ARG A 31 -0.24 16.53 20.97
CA ARG A 31 -0.73 17.16 19.73
C ARG A 31 -2.24 17.34 19.77
N ALA A 32 -2.73 18.27 18.95
CA ALA A 32 -4.16 18.39 18.71
C ALA A 32 -4.69 17.13 18.02
N LYS A 33 -5.82 16.62 18.52
CA LYS A 33 -6.55 15.47 17.95
C LYS A 33 -6.79 15.62 16.45
N GLU A 34 -7.15 16.82 16.00
CA GLU A 34 -7.38 17.10 14.57
C GLU A 34 -6.14 16.84 13.71
N THR A 35 -4.95 17.24 14.19
CA THR A 35 -3.68 17.02 13.51
C THR A 35 -3.40 15.53 13.34
N VAL A 36 -3.59 14.76 14.42
CA VAL A 36 -3.41 13.30 14.40
C VAL A 36 -4.43 12.64 13.48
N ASN A 37 -5.71 13.02 13.56
CA ASN A 37 -6.78 12.52 12.70
C ASN A 37 -6.51 12.78 11.22
N ARG A 38 -6.08 13.99 10.88
CA ARG A 38 -5.70 14.36 9.51
C ARG A 38 -4.57 13.45 9.03
N LYS A 39 -3.55 13.22 9.85
CA LYS A 39 -2.43 12.35 9.46
C LYS A 39 -2.83 10.88 9.32
N ILE A 40 -3.70 10.40 10.19
CA ILE A 40 -4.30 9.06 10.09
C ILE A 40 -5.03 8.87 8.75
N ARG A 41 -5.84 9.85 8.34
CA ARG A 41 -6.56 9.80 7.06
C ARG A 41 -5.59 9.75 5.88
N GLU A 42 -4.54 10.57 5.91
CA GLU A 42 -3.49 10.59 4.89
C GLU A 42 -2.77 9.23 4.78
N ILE A 43 -2.37 8.64 5.92
CA ILE A 43 -1.72 7.32 5.97
C ILE A 43 -2.63 6.26 5.35
N ARG A 44 -3.91 6.22 5.74
CA ARG A 44 -4.89 5.25 5.22
C ARG A 44 -5.13 5.43 3.72
N ALA A 45 -5.19 6.66 3.22
CA ALA A 45 -5.34 6.94 1.80
C ALA A 45 -4.13 6.43 1.00
N ASN A 46 -2.92 6.70 1.48
CA ASN A 46 -1.69 6.22 0.84
C ASN A 46 -1.61 4.69 0.81
N GLN A 47 -1.96 4.02 1.91
CA GLN A 47 -2.03 2.56 1.96
C GLN A 47 -3.03 1.99 0.93
N ARG A 48 -4.20 2.62 0.76
CA ARG A 48 -5.18 2.20 -0.26
C ARG A 48 -4.62 2.33 -1.67
N ILE A 49 -3.98 3.45 -1.98
CA ILE A 49 -3.38 3.69 -3.30
C ILE A 49 -2.27 2.68 -3.58
N GLU A 50 -1.42 2.42 -2.58
CA GLU A 50 -0.34 1.44 -2.69
C GLU A 50 -0.88 0.04 -2.98
N ASN A 51 -1.89 -0.41 -2.24
CA ASN A 51 -2.53 -1.71 -2.45
C ASN A 51 -3.12 -1.85 -3.87
N ILE A 52 -3.80 -0.80 -4.36
CA ILE A 52 -4.34 -0.79 -5.73
C ILE A 52 -3.22 -0.87 -6.77
N SER A 53 -2.13 -0.13 -6.56
CA SER A 53 -0.96 -0.13 -7.43
C SER A 53 -0.28 -1.50 -7.46
N GLN A 54 -0.09 -2.14 -6.30
CA GLN A 54 0.46 -3.49 -6.19
C GLN A 54 -0.41 -4.51 -6.92
N TYR A 55 -1.73 -4.49 -6.68
CA TYR A 55 -2.67 -5.37 -7.37
C TYR A 55 -2.60 -5.20 -8.90
N ALA A 56 -2.55 -3.96 -9.40
CA ALA A 56 -2.43 -3.69 -10.83
C ALA A 56 -1.11 -4.25 -11.41
N LYS A 57 0.00 -4.12 -10.69
CA LYS A 57 1.31 -4.68 -11.08
C LYS A 57 1.27 -6.20 -11.14
N GLU A 58 0.70 -6.84 -10.13
CA GLU A 58 0.56 -8.31 -10.07
C GLU A 58 -0.30 -8.85 -11.20
N LYS A 59 -1.44 -8.21 -11.47
CA LYS A 59 -2.34 -8.59 -12.58
C LYS A 59 -1.60 -8.53 -13.92
N LYS A 60 -0.89 -7.42 -14.20
CA LYS A 60 -0.08 -7.28 -15.43
C LYS A 60 1.01 -8.36 -15.53
N SER A 61 1.70 -8.65 -14.43
CA SER A 61 2.73 -9.70 -14.37
C SER A 61 2.16 -11.09 -14.66
N ARG A 62 1.01 -11.41 -14.06
CA ARG A 62 0.31 -12.69 -14.27
C ARG A 62 -0.11 -12.89 -15.71
N GLU A 63 -0.70 -11.87 -16.34
CA GLU A 63 -1.11 -11.93 -17.75
C GLU A 63 0.10 -12.12 -18.69
N LYS A 64 1.21 -11.39 -18.47
CA LYS A 64 2.46 -11.60 -19.22
C LYS A 64 2.97 -13.05 -19.10
N ARG A 65 2.93 -13.63 -17.90
CA ARG A 65 3.33 -15.03 -17.67
C ARG A 65 2.42 -16.02 -18.40
N LYS A 66 1.10 -15.80 -18.41
CA LYS A 66 0.14 -16.62 -19.17
C LYS A 66 0.43 -16.59 -20.67
N LEU A 67 0.59 -15.39 -21.24
CA LEU A 67 0.91 -15.20 -22.65
C LEU A 67 2.23 -15.92 -23.04
N LYS A 68 3.28 -15.80 -22.21
CA LYS A 68 4.55 -16.50 -22.42
C LYS A 68 4.35 -18.02 -22.45
N ARG A 69 3.56 -18.58 -21.53
CA ARG A 69 3.25 -20.02 -21.49
C ARG A 69 2.47 -20.48 -22.72
N VAL A 70 1.48 -19.72 -23.16
CA VAL A 70 0.69 -20.01 -24.37
C VAL A 70 1.59 -19.98 -25.61
N LYS A 71 2.41 -18.93 -25.78
CA LYS A 71 3.36 -18.81 -26.89
C LYS A 71 4.35 -19.99 -26.92
N TYR A 72 4.83 -20.42 -25.76
CA TYR A 72 5.73 -21.57 -25.67
C TYR A 72 5.05 -22.90 -26.02
N LYS A 73 3.79 -23.12 -25.59
CA LYS A 73 2.99 -24.30 -25.99
C LYS A 73 2.76 -24.33 -27.49
N PHE A 74 2.38 -23.20 -28.08
CA PHE A 74 2.19 -23.07 -29.53
C PHE A 74 3.47 -23.38 -30.30
N LYS A 75 4.61 -22.79 -29.90
CA LYS A 75 5.92 -23.07 -30.51
C LYS A 75 6.31 -24.54 -30.45
N ARG A 76 6.02 -25.24 -29.35
CA ARG A 76 6.27 -26.69 -29.22
C ARG A 76 5.42 -27.53 -30.17
N LYS A 77 4.13 -27.21 -30.31
CA LYS A 77 3.24 -27.92 -31.25
C LYS A 77 3.71 -27.79 -32.71
N PHE A 78 4.17 -26.61 -33.11
CA PHE A 78 4.68 -26.39 -34.47
C PHE A 78 6.07 -26.99 -34.72
N LYS A 79 6.92 -27.14 -33.69
CA LYS A 79 8.26 -27.74 -33.83
C LYS A 79 8.31 -29.26 -33.67
N GLY A 80 7.34 -29.87 -32.99
CA GLY A 80 7.27 -31.32 -32.77
C GLY A 80 6.32 -32.07 -33.72
N GLY A 81 5.86 -31.40 -34.79
CA GLY A 81 5.01 -31.96 -35.84
C GLY A 81 5.74 -32.15 -37.18
N MET A 82 7.08 -32.22 -37.16
CA MET A 82 7.90 -32.81 -38.21
C MET A 82 8.56 -34.06 -37.64
#